data_AF-A0A3E0HKQ5-F1
#
_entry.id   AF-A0A3E0HKQ5-F1
#
_cell.length_a   1.000
_cell.length_b   1.000
_cell.length_c   1.000
_cell.angle_alpha   90.00
_cell.angle_beta   90.00
_cell.angle_gamma   90.00
#
_symmetry.space_group_name_H-M   'P 1'
#
loop_
_entity.id
_entity.type
_entity.pdbx_description
1 polymer ?
#
loop_
_entity_poly.entity_id
_entity_poly.type
_entity_poly.pdbx_seq_one_letter_code
_entity_poly.pdbx_strand_id
1 'polypeptide(L)'
;MGAALAGAARAPITAVIVLFELTGEYTIILPLMAAIVIATLASRTLSRDSIYTLKLRRRGIDLGARPEPALLAGRTVEAVVEALPEPLDEKTDLRTAAYALALSGHGILPVVGADGRYHGCVTARAVAEALGDEESHDHTVATWPNCRPSHLHIAAARRAGGLSQRTGHRAAGARRGGDRVGRVAHAPVPAQRPQRRFRGERGMKLVERKPTDMLRAVLRAPIWFYRNGFGWLFGHSLAYIVHIGRKSGLRREVVAEVVRHNPSVPEIVVIAAWGREPDWYRNLKAAPAAEIRFSGLRWEDPSHRFLGTADTLAVLRDYRRAHSHAWKGIAPILGFPVDLDTEAVPDAHAIAFTR
;
A
#
# COMPACT_ATOMS: atom_id res chain seq x y z
N MET A 1 -17.92 -19.91 -14.52
CA MET A 1 -16.87 -19.16 -15.24
C MET A 1 -16.02 -18.27 -14.33
N GLY A 2 -16.59 -17.34 -13.54
CA GLY A 2 -15.80 -16.42 -12.70
C GLY A 2 -14.86 -17.09 -11.69
N ALA A 3 -15.28 -18.20 -11.07
CA ALA A 3 -14.44 -18.99 -10.18
C ALA A 3 -13.18 -19.57 -10.88
N ALA A 4 -13.31 -20.02 -12.12
CA ALA A 4 -12.18 -20.53 -12.91
C ALA A 4 -11.19 -19.40 -13.27
N LEU A 5 -11.72 -18.22 -13.67
CA LEU A 5 -10.91 -17.04 -13.92
C LEU A 5 -10.14 -16.60 -12.67
N ALA A 6 -10.83 -16.49 -11.53
CA ALA A 6 -10.23 -16.11 -10.26
C ALA A 6 -9.18 -17.12 -9.78
N GLY A 7 -9.46 -18.42 -9.92
CA GLY A 7 -8.51 -19.48 -9.61
C GLY A 7 -7.25 -19.43 -10.48
N ALA A 8 -7.39 -19.29 -11.80
CA ALA A 8 -6.25 -19.25 -12.72
C ALA A 8 -5.41 -17.97 -12.58
N ALA A 9 -6.07 -16.81 -12.53
CA ALA A 9 -5.41 -15.50 -12.50
C ALA A 9 -5.00 -15.04 -11.10
N ARG A 10 -5.59 -15.62 -10.04
CA ARG A 10 -5.52 -15.12 -8.64
C ARG A 10 -5.98 -13.68 -8.48
N ALA A 11 -7.02 -13.29 -9.23
CA ALA A 11 -7.59 -11.95 -9.25
C ALA A 11 -9.08 -11.95 -8.82
N PRO A 12 -9.39 -12.23 -7.54
CA PRO A 12 -10.78 -12.41 -7.08
C PRO A 12 -11.63 -11.15 -7.20
N ILE A 13 -11.07 -9.96 -6.90
CA ILE A 13 -11.79 -8.69 -6.99
C ILE A 13 -12.19 -8.42 -8.44
N THR A 14 -11.23 -8.52 -9.37
CA THR A 14 -11.48 -8.32 -10.80
C THR A 14 -12.49 -9.34 -11.35
N ALA A 15 -12.41 -10.60 -10.94
CA ALA A 15 -13.35 -11.64 -11.38
C ALA A 15 -14.78 -11.38 -10.90
N VAL A 16 -14.96 -10.88 -9.68
CA VAL A 16 -16.28 -10.48 -9.16
C VAL A 16 -16.83 -9.29 -9.95
N ILE A 17 -16.01 -8.24 -10.16
CA ILE A 17 -16.43 -7.02 -10.88
C ILE A 17 -16.84 -7.36 -12.32
N VAL A 18 -15.98 -8.05 -13.08
CA VAL A 18 -16.24 -8.39 -14.48
C VAL A 18 -17.48 -9.27 -14.61
N LEU A 19 -17.63 -10.26 -13.75
CA LEU A 19 -18.77 -11.16 -13.86
C LEU A 19 -20.07 -10.49 -13.42
N PHE A 20 -20.03 -9.60 -12.44
CA PHE A 20 -21.16 -8.75 -12.10
C PHE A 20 -21.54 -7.83 -13.27
N GLU A 21 -20.58 -7.11 -13.86
CA GLU A 21 -20.85 -6.23 -15.01
C GLU A 21 -21.45 -6.99 -16.20
N LEU A 22 -21.00 -8.22 -16.44
CA LEU A 22 -21.53 -9.04 -17.53
C LEU A 22 -22.91 -9.64 -17.25
N THR A 23 -23.25 -9.90 -15.98
CA THR A 23 -24.51 -10.58 -15.61
C THR A 23 -25.63 -9.63 -15.24
N GLY A 24 -25.34 -8.46 -14.66
CA GLY A 24 -26.34 -7.45 -14.27
C GLY A 24 -27.35 -7.90 -13.19
N GLU A 25 -27.21 -9.11 -12.66
CA GLU A 25 -28.19 -9.75 -11.77
C GLU A 25 -27.68 -9.78 -10.32
N TYR A 26 -28.44 -9.19 -9.41
CA TYR A 26 -27.99 -8.96 -8.03
C TYR A 26 -28.20 -10.18 -7.11
N THR A 27 -29.11 -11.08 -7.49
CA THR A 27 -29.44 -12.27 -6.69
C THR A 27 -28.31 -13.30 -6.65
N ILE A 28 -27.45 -13.34 -7.66
CA ILE A 28 -26.36 -14.33 -7.77
C ILE A 28 -25.03 -13.87 -7.14
N ILE A 29 -24.94 -12.64 -6.64
CA ILE A 29 -23.68 -12.04 -6.18
C ILE A 29 -23.06 -12.83 -5.02
N LEU A 30 -23.86 -13.20 -4.02
CA LEU A 30 -23.36 -13.89 -2.82
C LEU A 30 -22.79 -15.30 -3.12
N PRO A 31 -23.54 -16.21 -3.77
CA PRO A 31 -23.00 -17.53 -4.11
C PRO A 31 -21.82 -17.43 -5.09
N LEU A 32 -21.83 -16.42 -5.97
CA LEU A 32 -20.73 -16.19 -6.88
C LEU A 32 -19.44 -15.78 -6.17
N MET A 33 -19.51 -14.83 -5.24
CA MET A 33 -18.36 -14.39 -4.45
C MET A 33 -17.80 -15.56 -3.63
N ALA A 34 -18.65 -16.38 -3.02
CA ALA A 34 -18.22 -17.57 -2.29
C ALA A 34 -17.46 -18.54 -3.20
N ALA A 35 -17.99 -18.85 -4.38
CA ALA A 35 -17.33 -19.72 -5.36
C ALA A 35 -15.97 -19.15 -5.82
N ILE A 36 -15.88 -17.84 -6.05
CA ILE A 36 -14.64 -17.15 -6.43
C ILE A 36 -13.59 -17.22 -5.31
N VAL A 37 -13.99 -16.98 -4.06
CA VAL A 37 -13.09 -17.03 -2.90
C VAL A 37 -12.58 -18.45 -2.69
N ILE A 38 -13.47 -19.44 -2.70
CA ILE A 38 -13.10 -20.86 -2.55
C ILE A 38 -12.14 -21.28 -3.67
N ALA A 39 -12.43 -20.95 -4.92
CA ALA A 39 -11.55 -21.29 -6.05
C ALA A 39 -10.19 -20.59 -5.97
N THR A 40 -10.15 -19.34 -5.51
CA THR A 40 -8.89 -18.61 -5.31
C THR A 40 -8.06 -19.23 -4.18
N LEU A 41 -8.70 -19.64 -3.09
CA LEU A 41 -8.03 -20.29 -1.96
C LEU A 41 -7.50 -21.67 -2.37
N ALA A 42 -8.32 -22.48 -3.03
CA ALA A 42 -7.92 -23.78 -3.57
C ALA A 42 -6.75 -23.65 -4.57
N SER A 43 -6.78 -22.65 -5.45
CA SER A 43 -5.66 -22.37 -6.36
C SER A 43 -4.37 -21.99 -5.62
N ARG A 44 -4.48 -21.26 -4.50
CA ARG A 44 -3.32 -20.88 -3.68
C ARG A 44 -2.74 -22.04 -2.89
N THR A 45 -3.57 -23.01 -2.48
CA THR A 45 -3.10 -24.20 -1.75
C THR A 45 -2.55 -25.25 -2.69
N LEU A 46 -3.15 -25.42 -3.87
CA LEU A 46 -2.77 -26.47 -4.82
C LEU A 46 -1.66 -26.06 -5.79
N SER A 47 -1.52 -24.76 -6.09
CA SER A 47 -0.47 -24.24 -6.97
C SER A 47 0.34 -23.17 -6.27
N ARG A 48 1.62 -23.01 -6.60
CA ARG A 48 2.42 -21.85 -6.15
C ARG A 48 2.29 -20.65 -7.09
N ASP A 49 2.02 -20.91 -8.36
CA ASP A 49 1.98 -19.92 -9.43
C ASP A 49 0.57 -19.63 -9.92
N SER A 50 0.29 -18.39 -10.32
CA SER A 50 -0.86 -18.09 -11.17
C SER A 50 -0.53 -18.39 -12.62
N ILE A 51 -1.52 -18.36 -13.52
CA ILE A 51 -1.29 -18.52 -14.96
C ILE A 51 -0.26 -17.50 -15.49
N TYR A 52 -0.19 -16.31 -14.87
CA TYR A 52 0.75 -15.26 -15.25
C TYR A 52 2.16 -15.53 -14.73
N THR A 53 2.30 -15.88 -13.44
CA THR A 53 3.63 -16.14 -12.87
C THR A 53 4.22 -17.43 -13.40
N LEU A 54 3.40 -18.44 -13.71
CA LEU A 54 3.85 -19.69 -14.32
C LEU A 54 4.52 -19.43 -15.68
N LYS A 55 3.97 -18.51 -16.49
CA LYS A 55 4.55 -18.14 -17.79
C LYS A 55 5.91 -17.46 -17.62
N LEU A 56 6.08 -16.63 -16.59
CA LEU A 56 7.36 -15.99 -16.28
C LEU A 56 8.38 -17.01 -15.79
N ARG A 57 7.96 -17.91 -14.91
CA ARG A 57 8.81 -18.98 -14.39
C ARG A 57 9.30 -19.93 -15.48
N ARG A 58 8.44 -20.27 -16.46
CA ARG A 58 8.85 -21.03 -17.66
C ARG A 58 9.89 -20.30 -18.52
N ARG A 59 10.02 -18.98 -18.40
CA ARG A 59 11.04 -18.15 -19.06
C ARG A 59 12.26 -17.90 -18.16
N GLY A 60 12.36 -18.59 -17.02
CA GLY A 60 13.45 -18.41 -16.06
C GLY A 60 13.30 -17.19 -15.15
N ILE A 61 12.16 -16.48 -15.18
CA ILE A 61 11.92 -15.30 -14.35
C ILE A 61 11.06 -15.71 -13.15
N ASP A 62 11.71 -15.93 -12.00
CA ASP A 62 11.02 -16.25 -10.74
C ASP A 62 10.84 -14.99 -9.87
N LEU A 63 9.60 -14.49 -9.79
CA LEU A 63 9.26 -13.34 -8.95
C LEU A 63 9.12 -13.69 -7.46
N GLY A 64 9.00 -14.98 -7.13
CA GLY A 64 8.84 -15.48 -5.76
C GLY A 64 10.15 -15.91 -5.13
N ALA A 65 11.22 -16.04 -5.92
CA ALA A 65 12.56 -16.29 -5.42
C ALA A 65 12.98 -15.15 -4.48
N ARG A 66 13.20 -15.48 -3.21
CA ARG A 66 13.87 -14.56 -2.28
C ARG A 66 15.30 -14.43 -2.81
N PRO A 67 15.80 -13.21 -3.12
CA PRO A 67 17.20 -13.08 -3.51
C PRO A 67 18.04 -13.64 -2.38
N GLU A 68 18.72 -14.77 -2.61
CA GLU A 68 19.53 -15.40 -1.58
C GLU A 68 20.67 -14.43 -1.23
N PRO A 69 20.71 -13.92 0.02
CA PRO A 69 21.79 -13.03 0.45
C PRO A 69 23.17 -13.70 0.28
N ALA A 70 23.20 -15.03 0.30
CA ALA A 70 24.39 -15.86 0.16
C ALA A 70 25.04 -15.77 -1.23
N LEU A 71 24.28 -15.56 -2.32
CA LEU A 71 24.85 -15.43 -3.67
C LEU A 71 25.63 -14.12 -3.87
N LEU A 72 25.34 -13.11 -3.06
CA LEU A 72 26.04 -11.83 -3.02
C LEU A 72 27.06 -11.76 -1.88
N ALA A 73 26.97 -12.66 -0.89
CA ALA A 73 27.92 -12.77 0.21
C ALA A 73 29.28 -13.24 -0.34
N GLY A 74 30.25 -12.33 -0.39
CA GLY A 74 31.61 -12.63 -0.85
C GLY A 74 31.95 -12.11 -2.25
N ARG A 75 30.99 -11.59 -3.03
CA ARG A 75 31.32 -10.84 -4.26
C ARG A 75 31.66 -9.40 -3.92
N THR A 76 32.86 -8.97 -4.29
CA THR A 76 33.25 -7.56 -4.24
C THR A 76 32.54 -6.79 -5.36
N VAL A 77 32.30 -5.50 -5.15
CA VAL A 77 31.67 -4.63 -6.16
C VAL A 77 32.48 -4.65 -7.47
N GLU A 78 33.80 -4.74 -7.37
CA GLU A 78 34.72 -4.87 -8.51
C GLU A 78 34.39 -6.06 -9.43
N ALA A 79 33.92 -7.18 -8.88
CA ALA A 79 33.59 -8.38 -9.66
C ALA A 79 32.29 -8.24 -10.49
N VAL A 80 31.55 -7.14 -10.33
CA VAL A 80 30.26 -6.87 -10.99
C VAL A 80 30.23 -5.47 -11.62
N VAL A 81 31.37 -4.77 -11.62
CA VAL A 81 31.51 -3.44 -12.22
C VAL A 81 31.80 -3.57 -13.71
N GLU A 82 30.99 -2.90 -14.53
CA GLU A 82 31.28 -2.67 -15.94
C GLU A 82 31.97 -1.32 -16.11
N ALA A 83 32.68 -1.17 -17.24
CA ALA A 83 33.28 0.10 -17.63
C ALA A 83 32.20 1.19 -17.74
N LEU A 84 32.43 2.33 -17.09
CA LEU A 84 31.51 3.46 -17.19
C LEU A 84 31.46 3.99 -18.63
N PRO A 85 30.29 4.43 -19.11
CA PRO A 85 30.22 5.21 -20.32
C PRO A 85 31.03 6.50 -20.15
N GLU A 86 31.44 7.10 -21.27
CA GLU A 86 32.21 8.33 -21.28
C GLU A 86 31.52 9.42 -20.43
N PRO A 87 32.19 9.96 -19.41
CA PRO A 87 31.58 10.92 -18.50
C PRO A 87 31.43 12.29 -19.17
N LEU A 88 30.42 13.04 -18.74
CA LEU A 88 30.24 14.43 -19.13
C LEU A 88 31.12 15.33 -18.26
N ASP A 89 31.78 16.30 -18.89
CA ASP A 89 32.43 17.39 -18.17
C ASP A 89 31.37 18.28 -17.53
N GLU A 90 31.61 18.77 -16.32
CA GLU A 90 30.69 19.65 -15.59
C GLU A 90 30.33 20.92 -16.36
N LYS A 91 31.23 21.40 -17.24
CA LYS A 91 31.03 22.59 -18.09
C LYS A 91 30.28 22.29 -19.39
N THR A 92 29.92 21.04 -19.65
CA THR A 92 29.17 20.65 -20.84
C THR A 92 27.82 21.36 -20.83
N ASP A 93 27.44 21.96 -21.96
CA ASP A 93 26.13 22.58 -22.13
C ASP A 93 25.02 21.52 -22.20
N LEU A 94 23.78 21.90 -21.91
CA LEU A 94 22.65 20.96 -21.87
C LEU A 94 22.32 20.35 -23.24
N ARG A 95 22.60 21.03 -24.36
CA ARG A 95 22.32 20.54 -25.72
C ARG A 95 23.32 19.45 -26.12
N THR A 96 24.59 19.66 -25.82
CA THR A 96 25.69 18.72 -25.99
C THR A 96 25.51 17.52 -25.06
N ALA A 97 25.06 17.74 -23.81
CA ALA A 97 24.69 16.67 -22.91
C ALA A 97 23.52 15.83 -23.46
N ALA A 98 22.49 16.46 -24.04
CA ALA A 98 21.38 15.75 -24.68
C ALA A 98 21.85 14.88 -25.85
N TYR A 99 22.76 15.41 -26.67
CA TYR A 99 23.35 14.69 -27.79
C TYR A 99 24.17 13.48 -27.33
N ALA A 100 25.03 13.66 -26.33
CA ALA A 100 25.80 12.58 -25.72
C ALA A 100 24.91 11.49 -25.10
N LEU A 101 23.82 11.88 -24.41
CA LEU A 101 22.83 10.95 -23.86
C LEU A 101 22.11 10.16 -24.95
N ALA A 102 21.73 10.81 -26.05
CA ALA A 102 21.09 10.15 -27.19
C ALA A 102 22.01 9.13 -27.88
N LEU A 103 23.31 9.42 -27.98
CA LEU A 103 24.30 8.54 -28.61
C LEU A 103 24.78 7.41 -27.70
N SER A 104 24.84 7.63 -26.39
CA SER A 104 25.43 6.66 -25.45
C SER A 104 24.63 5.35 -25.33
N GLY A 105 23.40 5.30 -25.84
CA GLY A 105 22.46 4.19 -25.61
C GLY A 105 21.98 4.06 -24.16
N HIS A 106 22.51 4.89 -23.25
CA HIS A 106 22.23 4.90 -21.84
C HIS A 106 21.45 6.15 -21.46
N GLY A 107 20.29 6.00 -20.82
CA GLY A 107 19.46 7.13 -20.38
C GLY A 107 20.06 7.96 -19.22
N ILE A 108 21.31 7.69 -18.82
CA ILE A 108 22.00 8.35 -17.71
C ILE A 108 23.52 8.30 -17.90
N LEU A 109 24.17 9.47 -17.74
CA LEU A 109 25.63 9.64 -17.81
C LEU A 109 26.18 10.25 -16.51
N PRO A 110 27.37 9.82 -16.06
CA PRO A 110 28.06 10.44 -14.93
C PRO A 110 28.63 11.80 -15.33
N VAL A 111 28.73 12.70 -14.36
CA VAL A 111 29.34 14.03 -14.48
C VAL A 111 30.61 14.06 -13.65
N VAL A 112 31.71 14.48 -14.27
CA VAL A 112 33.00 14.62 -13.61
C VAL A 112 33.48 16.08 -13.69
N GLY A 113 34.09 16.55 -12.61
CA GLY A 113 34.76 17.84 -12.57
C GLY A 113 36.13 17.79 -13.26
N ALA A 114 36.74 18.96 -13.45
CA ALA A 114 38.06 19.08 -14.07
C ALA A 114 39.19 18.37 -13.31
N ASP A 115 38.98 18.06 -12.02
CA ASP A 115 39.89 17.28 -11.18
C ASP A 115 39.68 15.75 -11.31
N GLY A 116 38.79 15.33 -12.21
CA GLY A 116 38.43 13.94 -12.43
C GLY A 116 37.52 13.35 -11.35
N ARG A 117 37.00 14.16 -10.42
CA ARG A 117 36.09 13.69 -9.38
C ARG A 117 34.65 13.62 -9.86
N TYR A 118 33.92 12.64 -9.35
CA TYR A 118 32.51 12.47 -9.61
C TYR A 118 31.68 13.54 -8.90
N HIS A 119 30.92 14.33 -9.66
CA HIS A 119 30.06 15.39 -9.14
C HIS A 119 28.57 15.00 -9.13
N GLY A 120 28.17 14.03 -9.95
CA GLY A 120 26.79 13.57 -10.01
C GLY A 120 26.48 12.81 -11.29
N CYS A 121 25.20 12.69 -11.61
CA CYS A 121 24.76 12.08 -12.86
C CYS A 121 23.59 12.85 -13.46
N VAL A 122 23.50 12.84 -14.78
CA VAL A 122 22.44 13.48 -15.55
C VAL A 122 21.67 12.44 -16.35
N THR A 123 20.33 12.56 -16.36
CA THR A 123 19.46 11.65 -17.12
C THR A 123 18.91 12.33 -18.37
N ALA A 124 18.63 11.54 -19.40
CA ALA A 124 18.01 12.03 -20.65
C ALA A 124 16.69 12.75 -20.39
N ARG A 125 15.89 12.26 -19.44
CA ARG A 125 14.64 12.90 -19.02
C ARG A 125 14.89 14.29 -18.46
N ALA A 126 15.85 14.39 -17.54
CA ALA A 126 16.16 15.63 -16.86
C ALA A 126 16.60 16.69 -17.90
N VAL A 127 17.54 16.35 -18.79
CA VAL A 127 17.99 17.27 -19.84
C VAL A 127 16.87 17.67 -20.79
N ALA A 128 15.99 16.73 -21.18
CA ALA A 128 14.85 17.02 -22.04
C ALA A 128 13.83 17.96 -21.37
N GLU A 129 13.60 17.83 -20.06
CA GLU A 129 12.77 18.78 -19.28
C GLU A 129 13.42 20.17 -19.26
N ALA A 130 14.74 20.25 -19.05
CA ALA A 130 15.48 21.52 -18.98
C ALA A 130 15.53 22.28 -20.31
N LEU A 131 15.71 21.57 -21.44
CA LEU A 131 15.73 22.19 -22.76
C LEU A 131 14.37 22.76 -23.18
N GLY A 132 13.28 22.30 -22.55
CA GLY A 132 11.93 22.80 -22.78
C GLY A 132 11.64 24.16 -22.11
N ASP A 133 12.44 24.56 -21.13
CA ASP A 133 12.35 25.87 -20.46
C ASP A 133 13.34 26.85 -21.11
N GLU A 134 12.84 27.96 -21.67
CA GLU A 134 13.67 28.98 -22.35
C GLU A 134 14.71 29.65 -21.42
N GLU A 135 14.46 29.68 -20.11
CA GLU A 135 15.39 30.23 -19.09
C GLU A 135 16.61 29.34 -18.83
N SER A 136 16.58 28.05 -19.23
CA SER A 136 17.63 27.08 -18.91
C SER A 136 18.64 26.86 -20.04
N HIS A 137 18.54 27.58 -21.17
CA HIS A 137 19.39 27.36 -22.35
C HIS A 137 20.87 27.71 -22.12
N ASP A 138 21.17 28.59 -21.16
CA ASP A 138 22.54 29.01 -20.83
C ASP A 138 23.16 28.22 -19.65
N HIS A 139 22.45 27.21 -19.12
CA HIS A 139 22.96 26.42 -18.01
C HIS A 139 23.90 25.31 -18.47
N THR A 140 24.95 25.09 -17.69
CA THR A 140 25.83 23.93 -17.80
C THR A 140 25.32 22.79 -16.93
N VAL A 141 25.81 21.58 -17.19
CA VAL A 141 25.48 20.39 -16.41
C VAL A 141 25.77 20.54 -14.90
N ALA A 142 26.82 21.27 -14.50
CA ALA A 142 27.13 21.53 -13.08
C ALA A 142 26.21 22.56 -12.41
N THR A 143 25.82 23.61 -13.14
CA THR A 143 25.01 24.70 -12.58
C THR A 143 23.52 24.34 -12.51
N TRP A 144 23.15 23.17 -13.03
CA TRP A 144 21.76 22.76 -13.11
C TRP A 144 21.28 21.99 -11.85
N PRO A 145 20.15 22.38 -11.21
CA PRO A 145 19.73 21.88 -9.88
C PRO A 145 19.45 20.37 -9.77
N ASN A 146 19.30 19.69 -10.91
CA ASN A 146 18.97 18.27 -10.99
C ASN A 146 20.20 17.36 -11.19
N CYS A 147 21.42 17.89 -11.22
CA CYS A 147 22.62 17.09 -11.09
C CYS A 147 22.72 16.60 -9.63
N ARG A 148 22.18 15.41 -9.35
CA ARG A 148 22.20 14.81 -8.00
C ARG A 148 23.20 13.67 -7.92
N PRO A 149 24.02 13.58 -6.87
CA PRO A 149 24.78 12.38 -6.58
C PRO A 149 23.79 11.25 -6.23
N SER A 150 23.72 10.23 -7.08
CA SER A 150 22.93 9.04 -6.78
C SER A 150 23.58 8.24 -5.64
N HIS A 151 22.87 8.07 -4.52
CA HIS A 151 23.33 7.35 -3.32
C HIS A 151 23.81 5.91 -3.58
N LEU A 152 23.44 5.31 -4.71
CA LEU A 152 23.87 3.96 -5.11
C LEU A 152 25.33 3.87 -5.56
N HIS A 153 25.97 4.99 -5.97
CA HIS A 153 27.36 4.99 -6.44
C HIS A 153 28.41 5.24 -5.33
N ILE A 154 28.00 5.68 -4.13
CA ILE A 154 28.91 6.02 -3.02
C ILE A 154 29.39 4.77 -2.25
N ALA A 155 28.70 3.62 -2.40
CA ALA A 155 29.07 2.41 -1.66
C ALA A 155 30.37 1.74 -2.15
N ALA A 156 30.79 1.99 -3.40
CA ALA A 156 32.05 1.47 -3.95
C ALA A 156 33.29 2.21 -3.38
N ALA A 157 33.17 3.49 -3.04
CA ALA A 157 34.29 4.28 -2.53
C ALA A 157 34.56 4.06 -1.03
N ARG A 158 33.52 3.83 -0.20
CA ARG A 158 33.68 3.74 1.26
C ARG A 158 34.20 2.40 1.80
N ARG A 159 34.19 1.32 1.02
CA ARG A 159 34.70 0.00 1.46
C ARG A 159 36.09 -0.37 0.93
N ALA A 160 36.69 0.46 0.08
CA ALA A 160 38.11 0.33 -0.28
C ALA A 160 39.04 1.06 0.73
N GLY A 161 38.50 1.99 1.52
CA GLY A 161 39.21 2.69 2.59
C GLY A 161 38.93 2.08 3.95
N GLY A 162 39.66 1.01 4.29
CA GLY A 162 39.70 0.50 5.65
C GLY A 162 40.19 1.57 6.62
N LEU A 163 39.39 1.85 7.65
CA LEU A 163 39.87 2.42 8.90
C LEU A 163 40.98 1.53 9.45
N SER A 164 42.23 2.00 9.43
CA SER A 164 43.24 1.60 10.41
C SER A 164 43.61 2.83 11.22
N GLN A 165 42.97 2.96 12.39
CA GLN A 165 43.49 3.78 13.47
C GLN A 165 44.75 3.10 14.02
N ARG A 166 45.81 3.91 14.27
CA ARG A 166 47.11 3.55 14.90
C ARG A 166 47.99 2.67 13.98
N THR A 167 49.28 2.88 13.78
CA THR A 167 50.36 3.45 14.61
C THR A 167 51.47 3.93 13.65
N GLY A 168 52.33 4.84 14.07
CA GLY A 168 53.29 5.53 13.20
C GLY A 168 54.34 4.64 12.50
N HIS A 169 54.72 5.03 11.28
CA HIS A 169 56.10 5.21 10.82
C HIS A 169 56.10 5.76 9.38
N ARG A 170 57.03 6.67 9.10
CA ARG A 170 57.29 7.25 7.77
C ARG A 170 57.72 6.16 6.77
N ALA A 171 57.15 6.15 5.57
CA ALA A 171 57.86 5.78 4.33
C ALA A 171 57.14 6.28 3.07
N ALA A 172 57.87 7.12 2.34
CA ALA A 172 57.87 7.43 0.91
C ALA A 172 56.82 6.80 -0.05
N GLY A 173 56.12 7.68 -0.78
CA GLY A 173 56.14 7.72 -2.25
C GLY A 173 55.44 6.61 -3.05
N ALA A 174 54.18 6.83 -3.42
CA ALA A 174 53.65 6.42 -4.74
C ALA A 174 52.34 7.15 -5.04
N ARG A 175 52.36 8.01 -6.08
CA ARG A 175 51.15 8.60 -6.67
C ARG A 175 50.29 7.48 -7.28
N ARG A 176 49.12 7.22 -6.69
CA ARG A 176 47.98 6.56 -7.35
C ARG A 176 46.70 7.10 -6.73
N GLY A 177 46.29 8.28 -7.16
CA GLY A 177 45.06 8.94 -6.75
C GLY A 177 44.19 9.18 -7.97
N GLY A 178 43.16 8.36 -8.13
CA GLY A 178 42.15 8.47 -9.16
C GLY A 178 41.07 7.45 -8.85
N ASP A 179 40.11 7.83 -8.01
CA ASP A 179 38.97 6.99 -7.62
C ASP A 179 38.21 6.58 -8.88
N ARG A 180 38.44 5.35 -9.37
CA ARG A 180 37.63 4.78 -10.44
C ARG A 180 36.30 4.34 -9.84
N VAL A 181 35.29 5.18 -10.00
CA VAL A 181 33.89 4.80 -9.82
C VAL A 181 33.57 3.75 -10.89
N GLY A 182 32.72 2.77 -10.58
CA GLY A 182 32.31 1.72 -11.50
C GLY A 182 30.79 1.57 -11.48
N ARG A 183 30.18 1.19 -12.60
CA ARG A 183 28.73 0.95 -12.67
C ARG A 183 28.44 -0.51 -12.34
N VAL A 184 27.54 -0.78 -11.39
CA VAL A 184 26.97 -2.11 -11.19
C VAL A 184 25.87 -2.30 -12.23
N ALA A 185 26.08 -3.21 -13.19
CA ALA A 185 25.09 -3.49 -14.21
C ALA A 185 23.90 -4.24 -13.60
N HIS A 186 22.69 -3.71 -13.79
CA HIS A 186 21.50 -4.55 -13.77
C HIS A 186 21.44 -5.29 -15.11
N ALA A 187 21.29 -6.62 -15.07
CA ALA A 187 21.08 -7.42 -16.27
C ALA A 187 20.03 -6.75 -17.19
N PRO A 188 20.23 -6.73 -18.52
CA PRO A 188 19.39 -5.96 -19.43
C PRO A 188 17.92 -6.38 -19.27
N VAL A 189 17.12 -5.46 -18.72
CA VAL A 189 15.67 -5.62 -18.67
C VAL A 189 15.15 -5.39 -20.10
N PRO A 190 14.49 -6.37 -20.74
CA PRO A 190 13.97 -6.17 -22.09
C PRO A 190 13.06 -4.95 -22.13
N ALA A 191 13.29 -4.08 -23.12
CA ALA A 191 12.62 -2.80 -23.28
C ALA A 191 11.10 -2.93 -23.09
N GLN A 192 10.59 -2.35 -22.00
CA GLN A 192 9.15 -2.27 -21.77
C GLN A 192 8.57 -1.27 -22.76
N ARG A 193 7.58 -1.72 -23.55
CA ARG A 193 6.81 -0.86 -24.45
C ARG A 193 6.23 0.34 -23.67
N PRO A 194 6.17 1.54 -24.28
CA PRO A 194 5.73 2.74 -23.58
C PRO A 194 4.32 2.56 -23.02
N GLN A 195 4.19 2.67 -21.70
CA GLN A 195 2.90 2.71 -21.02
C GLN A 195 2.17 3.98 -21.45
N ARG A 196 0.94 3.82 -21.96
CA ARG A 196 0.04 4.95 -22.24
C ARG A 196 -0.20 5.73 -20.95
N ARG A 197 0.14 7.02 -20.99
CA ARG A 197 -0.14 8.03 -19.97
C ARG A 197 -1.60 7.93 -19.50
N PHE A 198 -1.81 7.57 -18.23
CA PHE A 198 -3.04 7.88 -17.52
C PHE A 198 -2.95 9.34 -17.06
N ARG A 199 -3.78 10.19 -17.67
CA ARG A 199 -3.98 11.59 -17.31
C ARG A 199 -4.75 11.65 -16.00
N GLY A 200 -4.04 11.77 -14.89
CA GLY A 200 -4.62 12.00 -13.57
C GLY A 200 -4.68 13.49 -13.28
N GLU A 201 -5.85 14.09 -13.45
CA GLU A 201 -6.24 15.29 -12.71
C GLU A 201 -7.73 15.21 -12.42
N ARG A 202 -8.08 14.98 -11.15
CA ARG A 202 -9.28 15.51 -10.49
C ARG A 202 -9.11 15.26 -8.99
N GLY A 203 -8.96 16.37 -8.25
CA GLY A 203 -8.86 16.39 -6.79
C GLY A 203 -10.02 15.65 -6.12
N MET A 204 -9.67 14.85 -5.12
CA MET A 204 -10.61 14.03 -4.35
C MET A 204 -11.31 14.94 -3.33
N LYS A 205 -12.54 15.35 -3.65
CA LYS A 205 -13.47 16.01 -2.72
C LYS A 205 -14.07 14.97 -1.77
N LEU A 206 -14.40 15.44 -0.56
CA LEU A 206 -15.15 14.80 0.52
C LEU A 206 -16.04 13.63 0.06
N VAL A 207 -15.86 12.44 0.64
CA VAL A 207 -16.78 11.31 0.44
C VAL A 207 -18.00 11.52 1.35
N GLU A 208 -18.90 12.40 0.91
CA GLU A 208 -20.31 12.47 1.37
C GLU A 208 -21.22 11.54 0.55
N ARG A 209 -20.66 10.57 -0.20
CA ARG A 209 -21.46 9.61 -0.94
C ARG A 209 -21.89 8.48 -0.01
N LYS A 210 -23.21 8.33 0.16
CA LYS A 210 -23.83 7.08 0.64
C LYS A 210 -23.14 5.90 -0.08
N PRO A 211 -22.78 4.81 0.64
CA PRO A 211 -21.99 3.73 0.06
C PRO A 211 -22.70 3.21 -1.20
N THR A 212 -21.94 3.07 -2.30
CA THR A 212 -22.38 2.41 -3.54
C THR A 212 -23.04 1.08 -3.17
N ASP A 213 -24.12 0.69 -3.85
CA ASP A 213 -24.91 -0.49 -3.46
C ASP A 213 -24.07 -1.77 -3.36
N MET A 214 -22.97 -1.87 -4.13
CA MET A 214 -21.95 -2.92 -4.01
C MET A 214 -21.22 -2.93 -2.65
N LEU A 215 -20.75 -1.76 -2.19
CA LEU A 215 -20.10 -1.63 -0.88
C LEU A 215 -21.10 -1.94 0.24
N ARG A 216 -22.38 -1.52 0.08
CA ARG A 216 -23.44 -1.87 1.03
C ARG A 216 -23.68 -3.38 1.11
N ALA A 217 -23.64 -4.10 -0.02
CA ALA A 217 -23.78 -5.55 -0.04
C ALA A 217 -22.61 -6.24 0.68
N VAL A 218 -21.37 -5.82 0.43
CA VAL A 218 -20.17 -6.34 1.12
C VAL A 218 -20.24 -6.10 2.63
N LEU A 219 -20.59 -4.88 3.04
CA LEU A 219 -20.73 -4.51 4.46
C LEU A 219 -21.88 -5.24 5.16
N ARG A 220 -22.88 -5.72 4.41
CA ARG A 220 -23.97 -6.55 4.94
C ARG A 220 -23.67 -8.05 4.91
N ALA A 221 -22.63 -8.50 4.21
CA ALA A 221 -22.29 -9.92 4.14
C ALA A 221 -22.11 -10.58 5.53
N PRO A 222 -21.49 -9.93 6.54
CA PRO A 222 -21.36 -10.51 7.88
C PRO A 222 -22.70 -10.86 8.56
N ILE A 223 -23.80 -10.15 8.23
CA ILE A 223 -25.14 -10.48 8.76
C ILE A 223 -25.54 -11.91 8.40
N TRP A 224 -25.27 -12.34 7.17
CA TRP A 224 -25.59 -13.70 6.73
C TRP A 224 -24.80 -14.74 7.53
N PHE A 225 -23.51 -14.53 7.77
CA PHE A 225 -22.71 -15.44 8.59
C PHE A 225 -23.24 -15.56 10.01
N TYR A 226 -23.62 -14.44 10.64
CA TYR A 226 -24.22 -14.45 11.97
C TYR A 226 -25.60 -15.13 12.01
N ARG A 227 -26.41 -15.01 10.95
CA ARG A 227 -27.69 -15.72 10.81
C ARG A 227 -27.54 -17.23 10.66
N ASN A 228 -26.46 -17.68 10.00
CA ASN A 228 -26.18 -19.09 9.76
C ASN A 228 -25.26 -19.73 10.82
N GLY A 229 -25.02 -19.06 11.95
CA GLY A 229 -24.20 -19.60 13.04
C GLY A 229 -22.69 -19.55 12.82
N PHE A 230 -22.22 -18.99 11.71
CA PHE A 230 -20.79 -18.82 11.39
C PHE A 230 -20.21 -17.50 11.94
N GLY A 231 -20.89 -16.85 12.88
CA GLY A 231 -20.42 -15.59 13.49
C GLY A 231 -19.06 -15.70 14.20
N TRP A 232 -18.67 -16.91 14.63
CA TRP A 232 -17.39 -17.18 15.27
C TRP A 232 -16.18 -16.90 14.36
N LEU A 233 -16.35 -16.89 13.03
CA LEU A 233 -15.29 -16.56 12.07
C LEU A 233 -14.76 -15.13 12.22
N PHE A 234 -15.54 -14.23 12.82
CA PHE A 234 -15.14 -12.85 13.05
C PHE A 234 -14.57 -12.61 14.45
N GLY A 235 -14.47 -13.66 15.28
CA GLY A 235 -13.90 -13.61 16.62
C GLY A 235 -14.48 -12.46 17.45
N HIS A 236 -13.59 -11.58 17.90
CA HIS A 236 -13.90 -10.39 18.71
C HIS A 236 -13.94 -9.09 17.91
N SER A 237 -13.83 -9.13 16.59
CA SER A 237 -13.70 -7.91 15.77
C SER A 237 -15.05 -7.29 15.40
N LEU A 238 -16.12 -8.10 15.33
CA LEU A 238 -17.45 -7.65 14.91
C LEU A 238 -18.51 -8.05 15.92
N ALA A 239 -19.49 -7.18 16.14
CA ALA A 239 -20.70 -7.46 16.89
C ALA A 239 -21.92 -7.37 15.97
N TYR A 240 -22.80 -8.37 16.06
CA TYR A 240 -24.09 -8.39 15.39
C TYR A 240 -25.15 -7.86 16.34
N ILE A 241 -25.85 -6.81 15.94
CA ILE A 241 -26.79 -6.06 16.77
C ILE A 241 -28.15 -6.09 16.09
N VAL A 242 -29.17 -6.50 16.85
CA VAL A 242 -30.57 -6.46 16.43
C VAL A 242 -31.25 -5.29 17.12
N HIS A 243 -31.89 -4.43 16.36
CA HIS A 243 -32.59 -3.25 16.85
C HIS A 243 -33.98 -3.12 16.21
N ILE A 244 -34.84 -2.34 16.84
CA ILE A 244 -36.19 -2.06 16.33
C ILE A 244 -36.20 -0.73 15.59
N GLY A 245 -36.75 -0.70 14.37
CA GLY A 245 -36.85 0.55 13.61
C GLY A 245 -37.84 1.51 14.25
N ARG A 246 -37.40 2.68 14.73
CA ARG A 246 -38.25 3.64 15.48
C ARG A 246 -39.52 4.10 14.73
N LYS A 247 -39.45 4.16 13.39
CA LYS A 247 -40.58 4.57 12.53
C LYS A 247 -41.41 3.40 12.05
N SER A 248 -40.80 2.24 11.87
CA SER A 248 -41.43 1.08 11.22
C SER A 248 -41.87 0.00 12.19
N GLY A 249 -41.37 -0.01 13.43
CA GLY A 249 -41.54 -1.13 14.38
C GLY A 249 -40.85 -2.43 13.97
N LEU A 250 -40.36 -2.55 12.74
CA LEU A 250 -39.71 -3.75 12.22
C LEU A 250 -38.37 -4.03 12.91
N ARG A 251 -38.11 -5.33 13.13
CA ARG A 251 -36.80 -5.86 13.54
C ARG A 251 -35.78 -5.66 12.41
N ARG A 252 -34.62 -5.10 12.76
CA ARG A 252 -33.53 -4.74 11.85
C ARG A 252 -32.20 -5.24 12.41
N GLU A 253 -31.25 -5.46 11.52
CA GLU A 253 -29.98 -6.11 11.81
C GLU A 253 -28.84 -5.21 11.31
N VAL A 254 -27.81 -5.02 12.14
CA VAL A 254 -26.59 -4.32 11.78
C VAL A 254 -25.38 -5.07 12.34
N VAL A 255 -24.27 -4.99 11.64
CA VAL A 255 -22.97 -5.46 12.14
C VAL A 255 -22.07 -4.24 12.33
N ALA A 256 -21.52 -4.11 13.51
CA ALA A 256 -20.64 -3.01 13.89
C ALA A 256 -19.28 -3.56 14.33
N GLU A 257 -18.22 -2.78 14.11
CA GLU A 257 -16.87 -3.12 14.57
C GLU A 257 -16.75 -2.89 16.07
N VAL A 258 -16.13 -3.85 16.76
CA VAL A 258 -15.85 -3.81 18.19
C VAL A 258 -14.45 -3.25 18.37
N VAL A 259 -14.36 -2.08 19.01
CA VAL A 259 -13.11 -1.37 19.24
C VAL A 259 -12.54 -1.58 20.63
N ARG A 260 -13.37 -2.06 21.55
CA ARG A 260 -12.95 -2.48 22.89
C ARG A 260 -13.83 -3.62 23.34
N HIS A 261 -13.22 -4.62 23.94
CA HIS A 261 -13.91 -5.71 24.63
C HIS A 261 -13.24 -5.89 25.98
N ASN A 262 -14.03 -5.83 27.05
CA ASN A 262 -13.58 -6.15 28.39
C ASN A 262 -14.16 -7.51 28.79
N PRO A 263 -13.33 -8.55 28.99
CA PRO A 263 -13.83 -9.86 29.41
C PRO A 263 -14.20 -9.92 30.90
N SER A 264 -13.67 -9.01 31.74
CA SER A 264 -13.89 -9.00 33.20
C SER A 264 -15.24 -8.39 33.59
N VAL A 265 -15.71 -7.42 32.81
CA VAL A 265 -17.06 -6.86 32.87
C VAL A 265 -17.58 -7.02 31.46
N PRO A 266 -18.51 -7.96 31.16
CA PRO A 266 -18.87 -8.39 29.81
C PRO A 266 -19.46 -7.24 28.99
N GLU A 267 -18.55 -6.39 28.52
CA GLU A 267 -18.79 -5.09 27.93
C GLU A 267 -18.05 -5.03 26.60
N ILE A 268 -18.78 -4.67 25.55
CA ILE A 268 -18.22 -4.38 24.24
C ILE A 268 -18.51 -2.92 23.90
N VAL A 269 -17.53 -2.26 23.28
CA VAL A 269 -17.71 -0.91 22.73
C VAL A 269 -17.65 -1.02 21.22
N VAL A 270 -18.69 -0.54 20.56
CA VAL A 270 -18.78 -0.49 19.10
C VAL A 270 -18.83 0.94 18.60
N ILE A 271 -18.44 1.14 17.35
CA ILE A 271 -18.47 2.44 16.70
C ILE A 271 -19.59 2.53 15.67
N ALA A 272 -20.34 3.63 15.74
CA ALA A 272 -21.25 4.04 14.70
C ALA A 272 -20.50 4.81 13.61
N ALA A 273 -20.12 4.06 12.57
CA ALA A 273 -19.53 4.62 11.36
C ALA A 273 -20.60 5.17 10.39
N TRP A 274 -20.16 6.03 9.46
CA TRP A 274 -20.92 6.68 8.37
C TRP A 274 -22.00 7.69 8.79
N GLY A 275 -21.58 8.95 8.89
CA GLY A 275 -22.44 10.12 9.08
C GLY A 275 -22.67 10.49 10.54
N ARG A 276 -23.26 11.67 10.78
CA ARG A 276 -23.47 12.21 12.13
C ARG A 276 -24.35 11.34 13.01
N GLU A 277 -25.36 10.67 12.47
CA GLU A 277 -26.18 9.70 13.24
C GLU A 277 -26.81 8.65 12.31
N PRO A 278 -26.20 7.48 12.12
CA PRO A 278 -26.76 6.45 11.25
C PRO A 278 -28.11 5.93 11.78
N ASP A 279 -29.00 5.49 10.89
CA ASP A 279 -30.39 5.15 11.27
C ASP A 279 -30.47 4.07 12.36
N TRP A 280 -29.55 3.10 12.37
CA TRP A 280 -29.47 2.08 13.41
C TRP A 280 -29.10 2.67 14.78
N TYR A 281 -28.20 3.65 14.81
CA TYR A 281 -27.81 4.37 16.02
C TYR A 281 -28.99 5.18 16.60
N ARG A 282 -29.76 5.85 15.72
CA ARG A 282 -30.97 6.58 16.11
C ARG A 282 -32.08 5.66 16.62
N ASN A 283 -32.15 4.44 16.12
CA ASN A 283 -33.08 3.43 16.62
C ASN A 283 -32.72 2.98 18.03
N LEU A 284 -31.43 2.80 18.31
CA LEU A 284 -30.95 2.44 19.65
C LEU A 284 -31.19 3.54 20.69
N LYS A 285 -31.16 4.82 20.28
CA LYS A 285 -31.59 5.93 21.14
C LYS A 285 -33.07 5.87 21.53
N ALA A 286 -33.90 5.25 20.70
CA ALA A 286 -35.35 5.18 20.91
C ALA A 286 -35.78 3.91 21.66
N ALA A 287 -35.09 2.79 21.46
CA ALA A 287 -35.34 1.53 22.13
C ALA A 287 -34.04 0.73 22.27
N PRO A 288 -33.85 -0.02 23.36
CA PRO A 288 -32.67 -0.85 23.53
C PRO A 288 -32.52 -1.89 22.41
N ALA A 289 -31.29 -2.36 22.22
CA ALA A 289 -31.03 -3.47 21.32
C ALA A 289 -31.82 -4.70 21.81
N ALA A 290 -32.49 -5.39 20.90
CA ALA A 290 -33.24 -6.60 21.25
C ALA A 290 -32.32 -7.82 21.42
N GLU A 291 -31.18 -7.81 20.73
CA GLU A 291 -30.22 -8.92 20.78
C GLU A 291 -28.84 -8.45 20.33
N ILE A 292 -27.80 -8.96 20.99
CA ILE A 292 -26.42 -8.84 20.52
C ILE A 292 -25.79 -10.23 20.42
N ARG A 293 -25.08 -10.48 19.32
CA ARG A 293 -24.19 -11.62 19.18
C ARG A 293 -22.76 -11.16 19.01
N PHE A 294 -21.88 -11.70 19.83
CA PHE A 294 -20.47 -11.35 19.86
C PHE A 294 -19.64 -12.55 20.28
N SER A 295 -18.61 -12.92 19.50
CA SER A 295 -17.70 -14.01 19.84
C SER A 295 -18.38 -15.34 20.24
N GLY A 296 -19.48 -15.69 19.55
CA GLY A 296 -20.27 -16.89 19.87
C GLY A 296 -21.20 -16.76 21.09
N LEU A 297 -21.10 -15.66 21.85
CA LEU A 297 -22.05 -15.31 22.90
C LEU A 297 -23.29 -14.64 22.30
N ARG A 298 -24.43 -14.88 22.95
CA ARG A 298 -25.71 -14.26 22.64
C ARG A 298 -26.22 -13.56 23.89
N TRP A 299 -26.45 -12.26 23.79
CA TRP A 299 -27.04 -11.43 24.84
C TRP A 299 -28.45 -11.05 24.40
N GLU A 300 -29.42 -11.37 25.25
CA GLU A 300 -30.83 -11.01 25.07
C GLU A 300 -31.09 -9.78 25.93
N ASP A 301 -31.74 -8.77 25.34
CA ASP A 301 -32.02 -7.47 25.99
C ASP A 301 -30.81 -6.77 26.65
N PRO A 302 -29.69 -6.58 25.92
CA PRO A 302 -28.49 -5.96 26.50
C PRO A 302 -28.71 -4.49 26.88
N SER A 303 -28.10 -4.11 28.00
CA SER A 303 -28.02 -2.71 28.42
C SER A 303 -27.02 -1.96 27.55
N HIS A 304 -27.28 -0.67 27.29
CA HIS A 304 -26.39 0.14 26.46
C HIS A 304 -26.19 1.55 27.03
N ARG A 305 -25.00 2.09 26.80
CA ARG A 305 -24.55 3.41 27.22
C ARG A 305 -23.92 4.13 26.04
N PHE A 306 -24.37 5.35 25.76
CA PHE A 306 -23.76 6.20 24.75
C PHE A 306 -22.51 6.86 25.31
N LEU A 307 -21.40 6.77 24.59
CA LEU A 307 -20.15 7.42 24.99
C LEU A 307 -20.15 8.88 24.50
N GLY A 308 -19.62 9.77 25.33
CA GLY A 308 -19.34 11.14 24.91
C GLY A 308 -18.22 11.19 23.86
N THR A 309 -18.05 12.35 23.23
CA THR A 309 -17.02 12.54 22.20
C THR A 309 -15.61 12.28 22.75
N ALA A 310 -15.31 12.74 23.96
CA ALA A 310 -14.00 12.55 24.59
C ALA A 310 -13.67 11.06 24.82
N ASP A 311 -14.61 10.30 25.36
CA ASP A 311 -14.45 8.86 25.59
C ASP A 311 -14.34 8.09 24.27
N THR A 312 -15.15 8.45 23.27
CA THR A 312 -15.11 7.84 21.94
C THR A 312 -13.73 8.02 21.29
N LEU A 313 -13.16 9.22 21.39
CA LEU A 313 -11.81 9.51 20.89
C LEU A 313 -10.74 8.72 21.64
N ALA A 314 -10.85 8.60 22.96
CA ALA A 314 -9.91 7.82 23.77
C ALA A 314 -9.92 6.35 23.34
N VAL A 315 -11.11 5.74 23.20
CA VAL A 315 -11.27 4.35 22.77
C VAL A 315 -10.71 4.14 21.37
N LEU A 316 -10.96 5.07 20.44
CA LEU A 316 -10.44 5.02 19.08
C LEU A 316 -8.92 5.08 19.02
N ARG A 317 -8.29 5.97 19.79
CA ARG A 317 -6.83 6.07 19.87
C ARG A 317 -6.20 4.80 20.42
N ASP A 318 -6.79 4.21 21.45
CA ASP A 318 -6.34 2.94 22.03
C ASP A 318 -6.46 1.80 21.01
N TYR A 319 -7.58 1.75 20.29
CA TYR A 319 -7.79 0.75 19.24
C TYR A 319 -6.77 0.87 18.11
N ARG A 320 -6.51 2.10 17.61
CA ARG A 320 -5.49 2.36 16.59
C ARG A 320 -4.10 1.91 17.04
N ARG A 321 -3.73 2.15 18.29
CA ARG A 321 -2.44 1.71 18.85
C ARG A 321 -2.33 0.19 18.88
N ALA A 322 -3.38 -0.49 19.31
CA ALA A 322 -3.42 -1.95 19.38
C ALA A 322 -3.50 -2.63 17.99
N HIS A 323 -4.19 -2.01 17.03
CA HIS A 323 -4.51 -2.61 15.72
C HIS A 323 -4.07 -1.72 14.54
N SER A 324 -2.83 -1.24 14.57
CA SER A 324 -2.30 -0.27 13.60
C SER A 324 -2.45 -0.67 12.12
N HIS A 325 -2.35 -1.97 11.80
CA HIS A 325 -2.47 -2.47 10.44
C HIS A 325 -3.93 -2.59 9.98
N ALA A 326 -4.84 -3.01 10.87
CA ALA A 326 -6.27 -3.09 10.56
C ALA A 326 -6.87 -1.69 10.40
N TRP A 327 -6.47 -0.74 11.26
CA TRP A 327 -6.91 0.66 11.19
C TRP A 327 -6.61 1.31 9.84
N LYS A 328 -5.40 1.13 9.30
CA LYS A 328 -5.01 1.69 7.99
C LYS A 328 -5.91 1.22 6.84
N GLY A 329 -6.44 0.00 6.92
CA GLY A 329 -7.34 -0.55 5.90
C GLY A 329 -8.80 -0.14 6.09
N ILE A 330 -9.26 -0.09 7.34
CA ILE A 330 -10.69 0.08 7.67
C ILE A 330 -11.08 1.55 7.85
N ALA A 331 -10.20 2.40 8.38
CA ALA A 331 -10.53 3.81 8.66
C ALA A 331 -11.07 4.57 7.43
N PRO A 332 -10.45 4.50 6.23
CA PRO A 332 -11.00 5.17 5.05
C PRO A 332 -12.38 4.65 4.63
N ILE A 333 -12.64 3.36 4.87
CA ILE A 333 -13.91 2.70 4.51
C ILE A 333 -15.02 3.20 5.44
N LEU A 334 -14.73 3.32 6.74
CA LEU A 334 -15.66 3.78 7.77
C LEU A 334 -15.88 5.30 7.80
N GLY A 335 -15.12 6.05 7.01
CA GLY A 335 -15.15 7.51 6.99
C GLY A 335 -14.34 8.17 8.10
N PHE A 336 -13.37 7.46 8.69
CA PHE A 336 -12.41 8.02 9.64
C PHE A 336 -11.11 8.44 8.94
N PRO A 337 -10.47 9.53 9.38
CA PRO A 337 -9.14 9.86 8.92
C PRO A 337 -8.15 8.77 9.35
N VAL A 338 -7.19 8.45 8.48
CA VAL A 338 -6.15 7.47 8.79
C VAL A 338 -5.31 7.95 9.98
N ASP A 339 -5.12 9.28 10.07
CA ASP A 339 -4.46 9.93 11.19
C ASP A 339 -5.43 10.72 12.08
N LEU A 340 -5.79 10.13 13.22
CA LEU A 340 -6.69 10.70 14.22
C LEU A 340 -6.09 11.85 15.05
N ASP A 341 -4.77 12.06 15.00
CA ASP A 341 -4.10 13.07 15.84
C ASP A 341 -3.94 14.42 15.11
N THR A 342 -4.02 14.40 13.79
CA THR A 342 -3.66 15.54 12.92
C THR A 342 -4.88 16.14 12.19
N GLU A 343 -5.93 15.35 11.99
CA GLU A 343 -7.16 15.79 11.32
C GLU A 343 -8.34 15.90 12.29
N ALA A 344 -9.25 16.83 12.03
CA ALA A 344 -10.49 16.97 12.80
C ALA A 344 -11.28 15.65 12.73
N VAL A 345 -11.42 14.98 13.87
CA VAL A 345 -12.14 13.71 13.92
C VAL A 345 -13.61 13.99 13.64
N PRO A 346 -14.24 13.32 12.65
CA PRO A 346 -15.66 13.48 12.38
C PRO A 346 -16.49 13.14 13.62
N ASP A 347 -17.73 13.64 13.71
CA ASP A 347 -18.70 13.33 14.78
C ASP A 347 -18.87 11.80 14.91
N ALA A 348 -18.01 11.20 15.74
CA ALA A 348 -17.91 9.77 15.94
C ALA A 348 -18.74 9.42 17.17
N HIS A 349 -19.62 8.44 17.03
CA HIS A 349 -20.43 7.97 18.14
C HIS A 349 -20.06 6.53 18.49
N ALA A 350 -19.77 6.28 19.76
CA ALA A 350 -19.58 4.94 20.28
C ALA A 350 -20.71 4.56 21.25
N ILE A 351 -21.03 3.26 21.27
CA ILE A 351 -21.98 2.67 22.21
C ILE A 351 -21.26 1.55 22.93
N ALA A 352 -21.31 1.59 24.27
CA ALA A 352 -20.97 0.46 25.11
C ALA A 352 -22.22 -0.40 25.34
N PHE A 353 -22.09 -1.70 25.17
CA PHE A 353 -23.12 -2.69 25.48
C PHE A 353 -22.63 -3.61 26.57
N THR A 354 -23.49 -3.90 27.54
CA THR A 354 -23.24 -4.85 28.62
C THR A 354 -24.30 -5.95 28.60
N ARG A 355 -23.90 -7.16 28.99
CA ARG A 355 -24.82 -8.29 29.15
C ARG A 355 -25.89 -8.02 30.20
#